data_AF-A0A0P1HBB8-F1
#
_entry.id   AF-A0A0P1HBB8-F1
#
_cell.length_a   1.000
_cell.length_b   1.000
_cell.length_c   1.000
_cell.angle_alpha   90.00
_cell.angle_beta   90.00
_cell.angle_gamma   90.00
#
_symmetry.space_group_name_H-M   'P 1'
#
loop_
_entity.id
_entity.type
_entity.pdbx_description
1 polymer ?
#
loop_
_entity_poly.entity_id
_entity_poly.type
_entity_poly.pdbx_seq_one_letter_code
_entity_poly.pdbx_strand_id
1 'polypeptide(L)'
;MSWKNSKPISEASGPSRAASGALGSACVRSILNWGCGLSLAFLIQSAPLAALSCAPWNGAQAYLAAAQSDRTYSVVVGRLQFDEGLLPLTEGGDPNELQPSTSIPGTLSGKILEARHFSRRISTDVTLVVDCVAGWCGKVQSGARYLMFVEQGTAGPVLRVTPCGDFIFPDGSAVRRQVLDCHRGVNCQPE
;
A
#
# COMPACT_ATOMS: atom_id res chain seq x y z
N MET A 1 1.55 14.69 18.61
CA MET A 1 0.27 14.03 18.90
C MET A 1 0.18 12.74 18.09
N SER A 2 0.40 11.60 18.74
CA SER A 2 0.29 10.26 18.15
C SER A 2 -1.18 9.83 18.18
N TRP A 3 -1.75 9.49 17.02
CA TRP A 3 -3.11 8.98 16.87
C TRP A 3 -3.15 7.50 17.32
N LYS A 4 -3.26 7.25 18.63
CA LYS A 4 -3.44 5.89 19.17
C LYS A 4 -4.72 5.69 19.98
N ASN A 5 -5.60 6.69 20.09
CA ASN A 5 -6.75 6.65 21.01
C ASN A 5 -8.07 7.17 20.40
N SER A 6 -8.62 6.43 19.43
CA SER A 6 -10.03 6.58 19.02
C SER A 6 -10.68 5.21 18.89
N LYS A 7 -11.32 4.80 20.00
CA LYS A 7 -12.37 3.79 20.27
C LYS A 7 -12.63 2.59 19.35
N PRO A 8 -13.04 1.45 19.96
CA PRO A 8 -13.37 0.20 19.27
C PRO A 8 -14.69 0.29 18.50
N ILE A 9 -14.69 -0.36 17.34
CA ILE A 9 -15.86 -0.59 16.50
C ILE A 9 -16.60 -1.79 17.11
N SER A 10 -17.71 -1.54 17.80
CA SER A 10 -18.61 -2.59 18.29
C SER A 10 -19.53 -3.10 17.17
N GLU A 11 -19.53 -4.43 17.03
CA GLU A 11 -20.66 -5.34 16.76
C GLU A 11 -21.58 -5.15 15.54
N ALA A 12 -21.56 -6.17 14.67
CA ALA A 12 -22.68 -7.05 14.29
C ALA A 12 -22.21 -7.90 13.07
N SER A 13 -22.42 -9.21 12.92
CA SER A 13 -23.34 -10.15 13.55
C SER A 13 -23.14 -11.55 12.92
N GLY A 14 -23.23 -12.61 13.73
CA GLY A 14 -23.89 -13.87 13.32
C GLY A 14 -23.02 -15.12 13.08
N PRO A 15 -23.56 -16.35 13.26
CA PRO A 15 -23.02 -17.30 14.23
C PRO A 15 -22.33 -18.56 13.68
N SER A 16 -21.52 -19.13 14.56
CA SER A 16 -20.93 -20.48 14.53
C SER A 16 -21.94 -21.60 14.26
N ARG A 17 -21.57 -22.52 13.36
CA ARG A 17 -21.93 -23.94 13.47
C ARG A 17 -20.65 -24.75 13.58
N ALA A 18 -20.43 -25.29 14.77
CA ALA A 18 -19.61 -26.46 14.97
C ALA A 18 -20.42 -27.71 14.58
N ALA A 19 -19.73 -28.74 14.09
CA ALA A 19 -19.74 -30.10 14.61
C ALA A 19 -19.67 -31.19 13.52
N SER A 20 -18.66 -32.04 13.71
CA SER A 20 -18.72 -33.50 13.62
C SER A 20 -18.74 -34.19 12.25
N GLY A 21 -17.80 -35.13 12.09
CA GLY A 21 -17.95 -36.25 11.17
C GLY A 21 -16.66 -36.87 10.66
N ALA A 22 -15.86 -37.48 11.54
CA ALA A 22 -14.97 -38.57 11.13
C ALA A 22 -15.83 -39.83 10.93
N LEU A 23 -15.66 -40.55 9.80
CA LEU A 23 -16.13 -41.91 9.45
C LEU A 23 -16.20 -41.94 7.91
N GLY A 24 -15.63 -42.85 7.14
CA GLY A 24 -14.89 -44.07 7.39
C GLY A 24 -14.47 -44.62 6.02
N SER A 25 -13.40 -45.41 6.01
CA SER A 25 -13.00 -46.23 4.89
C SER A 25 -14.10 -47.20 4.44
N ALA A 26 -13.94 -47.66 3.20
CA ALA A 26 -14.57 -48.80 2.55
C ALA A 26 -15.96 -48.58 1.93
N CYS A 27 -16.05 -48.66 0.60
CA CYS A 27 -16.37 -49.94 -0.03
C CYS A 27 -16.28 -49.84 -1.56
N VAL A 28 -15.32 -50.59 -2.09
CA VAL A 28 -15.39 -51.39 -3.32
C VAL A 28 -16.77 -51.48 -4.01
N ARG A 29 -16.79 -51.11 -5.29
CA ARG A 29 -17.59 -51.72 -6.37
C ARG A 29 -17.10 -51.09 -7.68
N SER A 30 -16.09 -51.68 -8.32
CA SER A 30 -16.26 -52.76 -9.29
C SER A 30 -17.19 -52.36 -10.43
N ILE A 31 -16.62 -51.95 -11.56
CA ILE A 31 -16.96 -52.41 -12.91
C ILE A 31 -15.67 -52.37 -13.73
N LEU A 32 -15.21 -53.56 -14.12
CA LEU A 32 -14.29 -53.80 -15.22
C LEU A 32 -14.86 -53.19 -16.51
N ASN A 33 -14.08 -52.39 -17.25
CA ASN A 33 -13.87 -52.64 -18.69
C ASN A 33 -12.82 -51.69 -19.30
N TRP A 34 -11.72 -52.29 -19.77
CA TRP A 34 -11.18 -52.17 -21.14
C TRP A 34 -10.87 -50.76 -21.67
N GLY A 35 -9.59 -50.50 -21.95
CA GLY A 35 -9.22 -49.43 -22.88
C GLY A 35 -7.80 -48.91 -22.72
N CYS A 36 -6.91 -49.51 -23.51
CA CYS A 36 -5.59 -49.03 -23.90
C CYS A 36 -5.52 -47.49 -24.05
N GLY A 37 -4.50 -46.86 -23.44
CA GLY A 37 -4.13 -45.47 -23.72
C GLY A 37 -3.74 -44.66 -22.48
N LEU A 38 -2.55 -44.90 -21.91
CA LEU A 38 -1.92 -43.95 -20.98
C LEU A 38 -1.48 -42.72 -21.78
N SER A 39 -2.42 -41.83 -22.08
CA SER A 39 -2.14 -40.45 -22.47
C SER A 39 -1.62 -39.73 -21.22
N LEU A 40 -0.31 -39.47 -21.20
CA LEU A 40 0.36 -38.65 -20.20
C LEU A 40 -0.12 -37.20 -20.36
N ALA A 41 -1.27 -36.85 -19.78
CA ALA A 41 -1.80 -35.50 -19.79
C ALA A 41 -0.95 -34.62 -18.87
N PHE A 42 0.06 -33.97 -19.47
CA PHE A 42 0.90 -32.97 -18.83
C PHE A 42 0.04 -31.74 -18.51
N LEU A 43 -0.42 -31.60 -17.26
CA LEU A 43 -1.10 -30.41 -16.77
C LEU A 43 -0.07 -29.28 -16.68
N ILE A 44 -0.01 -28.45 -17.72
CA ILE A 44 0.77 -27.21 -17.72
C ILE A 44 0.03 -26.23 -16.79
N GLN A 45 0.42 -26.22 -15.51
CA GLN A 45 0.00 -25.19 -14.56
C GLN A 45 0.66 -23.88 -15.00
N SER A 46 -0.02 -23.09 -15.82
CA SER A 46 0.42 -21.74 -16.16
C SER A 46 0.25 -20.85 -14.93
N ALA A 47 1.34 -20.63 -14.20
CA ALA A 47 1.37 -19.58 -13.19
C ALA A 47 1.13 -18.23 -13.90
N PRO A 48 0.20 -17.40 -13.43
CA PRO A 48 0.02 -16.08 -14.02
C PRO A 48 1.31 -15.29 -13.81
N LEU A 49 1.93 -14.86 -14.92
CA LEU A 49 2.89 -13.77 -14.91
C LEU A 49 2.12 -12.54 -14.41
N ALA A 50 2.33 -12.18 -13.14
CA ALA A 50 1.92 -10.90 -12.61
C ALA A 50 2.73 -9.82 -13.34
N ALA A 51 2.27 -9.43 -14.52
CA ALA A 51 2.62 -8.14 -15.09
C ALA A 51 2.24 -7.10 -14.03
N LEU A 52 3.20 -6.27 -13.62
CA LEU A 52 3.04 -5.25 -12.59
C LEU A 52 2.11 -4.12 -13.11
N SER A 53 0.85 -4.44 -13.40
CA SER A 53 -0.19 -3.44 -13.54
C SER A 53 -0.56 -3.01 -12.13
N CYS A 54 -0.16 -1.81 -11.71
CA CYS A 54 -0.57 -1.28 -10.42
C CYS A 54 -2.10 -1.31 -10.33
N ALA A 55 -2.62 -1.99 -9.31
CA ALA A 55 -4.04 -1.93 -9.00
C ALA A 55 -4.42 -0.47 -8.68
N PRO A 56 -5.64 -0.03 -9.02
CA PRO A 56 -6.08 1.32 -8.69
C PRO A 56 -6.04 1.53 -7.17
N TRP A 57 -5.14 2.40 -6.75
CA TRP A 57 -4.95 2.77 -5.35
C TRP A 57 -5.38 4.23 -5.14
N ASN A 58 -6.13 4.50 -4.07
CA ASN A 58 -6.73 5.81 -3.84
C ASN A 58 -6.50 6.35 -2.41
N GLY A 59 -6.91 7.58 -2.15
CA GLY A 59 -6.68 8.24 -0.86
C GLY A 59 -7.41 7.59 0.33
N ALA A 60 -8.58 6.98 0.10
CA ALA A 60 -9.31 6.27 1.14
C ALA A 60 -8.62 4.95 1.50
N GLN A 61 -8.14 4.20 0.50
CA GLN A 61 -7.33 2.99 0.68
C GLN A 61 -6.06 3.29 1.49
N ALA A 62 -5.31 4.33 1.10
CA ALA A 62 -4.13 4.76 1.84
C ALA A 62 -4.45 5.18 3.27
N TYR A 63 -5.56 5.89 3.49
CA TYR A 63 -5.98 6.29 4.83
C TYR A 63 -6.29 5.09 5.72
N LEU A 64 -7.05 4.12 5.21
CA LEU A 64 -7.38 2.89 5.93
C LEU A 64 -6.12 2.06 6.21
N ALA A 65 -5.24 1.91 5.23
CA ALA A 65 -3.97 1.21 5.40
C ALA A 65 -3.09 1.87 6.48
N ALA A 66 -3.00 3.21 6.49
CA ALA A 66 -2.29 3.95 7.53
C ALA A 66 -2.94 3.80 8.91
N ALA A 67 -4.28 3.81 8.99
CA ALA A 67 -5.02 3.69 10.24
C ALA A 67 -4.97 2.27 10.85
N GLN A 68 -4.82 1.24 10.01
CA GLN A 68 -4.72 -0.17 10.42
C GLN A 68 -3.27 -0.62 10.66
N SER A 69 -2.29 0.24 10.39
CA SER A 69 -0.87 -0.06 10.56
C SER A 69 -0.43 0.10 12.02
N ASP A 70 0.58 -0.68 12.42
CA ASP A 70 1.30 -0.47 13.69
C ASP A 70 2.18 0.80 13.68
N ARG A 71 2.38 1.41 12.51
CA ARG A 71 3.14 2.65 12.33
C ARG A 71 2.26 3.87 12.57
N THR A 72 2.87 4.95 13.05
CA THR A 72 2.17 6.23 13.21
C THR A 72 2.36 7.08 11.96
N TYR A 73 1.27 7.56 11.37
CA TYR A 73 1.33 8.43 10.19
C TYR A 73 0.79 9.83 10.48
N SER A 74 1.36 10.82 9.81
CA SER A 74 0.83 12.18 9.67
C SER A 74 0.45 12.42 8.23
N VAL A 75 -0.76 12.91 7.96
CA VAL A 75 -1.18 13.24 6.59
C VAL A 75 -0.88 14.71 6.32
N VAL A 76 -0.08 14.98 5.31
CA VAL A 76 0.37 16.33 4.96
C VAL A 76 -0.01 16.64 3.52
N VAL A 77 -0.53 17.84 3.29
CA VAL A 77 -0.58 18.40 1.94
C VAL A 77 0.42 19.53 1.83
N GLY A 78 1.35 19.40 0.89
CA GLY A 78 2.53 20.26 0.86
C GLY A 78 3.36 20.13 -0.40
N ARG A 79 4.51 20.81 -0.40
CA ARG A 79 5.60 20.63 -1.35
C ARG A 79 6.66 19.72 -0.75
N LEU A 80 7.19 18.84 -1.58
CA LEU A 80 8.34 18.00 -1.27
C LEU A 80 9.55 18.52 -2.03
N GLN A 81 10.64 18.79 -1.32
CA GLN A 81 11.90 19.29 -1.87
C GLN A 81 12.99 18.24 -1.59
N PHE A 82 13.74 17.83 -2.61
CA PHE A 82 14.89 16.93 -2.48
C PHE A 82 15.80 17.08 -3.71
N ASP A 83 16.98 16.47 -3.66
CA ASP A 83 17.90 16.40 -4.81
C ASP A 83 17.51 15.24 -5.73
N GLU A 84 17.01 15.56 -6.92
CA GLU A 84 16.61 14.55 -7.92
C GLU A 84 17.80 13.76 -8.48
N GLY A 85 19.03 14.29 -8.37
CA GLY A 85 20.25 13.56 -8.76
C GLY A 85 20.57 12.37 -7.86
N LEU A 86 19.91 12.26 -6.71
CA LEU A 86 20.02 11.12 -5.79
C LEU A 86 18.95 10.05 -6.03
N LEU A 87 18.03 10.25 -6.99
CA LEU A 87 17.04 9.23 -7.34
C LEU A 87 17.72 8.01 -7.97
N PRO A 88 17.23 6.79 -7.69
CA PRO A 88 17.74 5.59 -8.34
C PRO A 88 17.49 5.65 -9.86
N LEU A 89 18.53 5.41 -10.64
CA LEU A 89 18.47 5.39 -12.11
C LEU A 89 17.77 4.10 -12.57
N THR A 90 16.58 4.21 -13.14
CA THR A 90 15.82 3.05 -13.66
C THR A 90 15.87 2.87 -15.17
N GLU A 91 16.40 3.84 -15.91
CA GLU A 91 16.33 3.83 -17.37
C GLU A 91 17.70 3.43 -17.95
N GLY A 92 17.86 2.15 -18.28
CA GLY A 92 19.01 1.64 -19.04
C GLY A 92 20.22 1.14 -18.24
N GLY A 93 20.13 1.06 -16.92
CA GLY A 93 21.16 0.45 -16.05
C GLY A 93 20.94 -1.04 -15.81
N ASP A 94 21.96 -1.74 -15.33
CA ASP A 94 21.86 -3.15 -14.96
C ASP A 94 20.88 -3.34 -13.78
N PRO A 95 19.79 -4.11 -13.95
CA PRO A 95 18.80 -4.31 -12.90
C PRO A 95 19.36 -5.05 -11.68
N ASN A 96 20.52 -5.70 -11.83
CA ASN A 96 21.24 -6.37 -10.74
C ASN A 96 22.03 -5.40 -9.84
N GLU A 97 22.26 -4.16 -10.28
CA GLU A 97 22.97 -3.12 -9.51
C GLU A 97 22.00 -2.17 -8.78
N LEU A 98 20.70 -2.26 -9.06
CA LEU A 98 19.70 -1.46 -8.36
C LEU A 98 19.53 -1.95 -6.92
N GLN A 99 19.77 -1.03 -5.98
CA GLN A 99 19.41 -1.24 -4.58
C GLN A 99 17.88 -1.29 -4.44
N PRO A 100 17.34 -2.13 -3.53
CA PRO A 100 15.90 -2.27 -3.34
C PRO A 100 15.25 -1.00 -2.77
N SER A 101 16.02 -0.19 -2.05
CA SER A 101 15.57 1.08 -1.48
C SER A 101 16.70 2.09 -1.45
N THR A 102 16.42 3.35 -1.78
CA THR A 102 17.36 4.47 -1.67
C THR A 102 16.81 5.52 -0.72
N SER A 103 17.61 5.95 0.26
CA SER A 103 17.23 7.00 1.22
C SER A 103 17.84 8.33 0.80
N ILE A 104 16.99 9.35 0.67
CA ILE A 104 17.33 10.68 0.17
C ILE A 104 16.89 11.71 1.21
N PRO A 105 17.77 12.61 1.67
CA PRO A 105 17.37 13.71 2.53
C PRO A 105 16.50 14.69 1.75
N GLY A 106 15.43 15.17 2.37
CA GLY A 106 14.54 16.16 1.78
C GLY A 106 13.87 17.04 2.81
N THR A 107 13.10 18.01 2.33
CA THR A 107 12.33 18.94 3.15
C THR A 107 10.87 18.91 2.71
N LEU A 108 9.99 18.83 3.70
CA LEU A 108 8.55 18.84 3.54
C LEU A 108 7.98 20.13 4.10
N SER A 109 7.22 20.88 3.29
CA SER A 109 6.52 22.09 3.74
C SER A 109 5.06 22.09 3.33
N GLY A 110 4.15 22.49 4.21
CA GLY A 110 2.73 22.46 3.90
C GLY A 110 1.82 22.58 5.10
N LYS A 111 0.71 21.85 5.06
CA LYS A 111 -0.26 21.75 6.17
C LYS A 111 -0.51 20.31 6.54
N ILE A 112 -0.50 20.03 7.84
CA ILE A 112 -0.85 18.73 8.40
C ILE A 112 -2.36 18.65 8.64
N LEU A 113 -2.91 17.45 8.47
CA LEU A 113 -4.30 17.14 8.79
C LEU A 113 -4.49 17.11 10.30
N GLU A 114 -5.36 18.00 10.80
CA GLU A 114 -5.75 18.04 12.20
C GLU A 114 -7.26 18.15 12.33
N ALA A 115 -7.83 17.43 13.30
CA ALA A 115 -9.25 17.41 13.67
C ALA A 115 -10.24 17.17 12.53
N ARG A 116 -10.42 18.13 11.62
CA ARG A 116 -11.35 18.07 10.48
C ARG A 116 -10.77 18.58 9.16
N HIS A 117 -9.57 19.17 9.15
CA HIS A 117 -9.00 19.84 7.97
C HIS A 117 -7.49 20.11 8.08
N PHE A 118 -6.85 20.26 6.92
CA PHE A 118 -5.45 20.67 6.79
C PHE A 118 -5.26 22.12 7.23
N SER A 119 -4.74 22.33 8.44
CA SER A 119 -4.79 23.65 9.10
C SER A 119 -3.44 24.09 9.67
N ARG A 120 -2.81 23.27 10.51
CA ARG A 120 -1.48 23.57 11.06
C ARG A 120 -0.41 23.54 9.98
N ARG A 121 0.39 24.61 9.91
CA ARG A 121 1.56 24.69 9.02
C ARG A 121 2.70 23.84 9.54
N ILE A 122 3.44 23.23 8.61
CA ILE A 122 4.64 22.44 8.89
C ILE A 122 5.74 22.79 7.89
N SER A 123 6.98 22.79 8.37
CA SER A 123 8.21 22.80 7.58
C SER A 123 9.21 21.95 8.35
N THR A 124 9.59 20.79 7.82
CA THR A 124 10.47 19.84 8.52
C THR A 124 11.30 19.07 7.53
N ASP A 125 12.47 18.61 7.98
CA ASP A 125 13.23 17.62 7.25
C ASP A 125 12.49 16.28 7.26
N VAL A 126 12.64 15.54 6.18
CA VAL A 126 12.03 14.23 5.95
C VAL A 126 13.03 13.34 5.23
N THR A 127 13.08 12.07 5.58
CA THR A 127 13.81 11.07 4.80
C THR A 127 12.88 10.51 3.73
N LEU A 128 13.19 10.78 2.47
CA LEU A 128 12.52 10.19 1.33
C LEU A 128 13.12 8.81 1.06
N VAL A 129 12.33 7.75 1.17
CA VAL A 129 12.75 6.38 0.85
C VAL A 129 12.09 5.96 -0.46
N VAL A 130 12.87 5.83 -1.51
CA VAL A 130 12.40 5.37 -2.83
C VAL A 130 12.65 3.88 -2.94
N ASP A 131 11.58 3.10 -3.06
CA ASP A 131 11.63 1.66 -3.22
C ASP A 131 11.59 1.25 -4.69
N CYS A 132 12.28 0.16 -4.99
CA CYS A 132 12.40 -0.42 -6.32
C CYS A 132 11.97 -1.89 -6.28
N VAL A 133 11.06 -2.26 -7.18
CA VAL A 133 10.55 -3.63 -7.33
C VAL A 133 10.77 -4.09 -8.75
N ALA A 134 11.51 -5.18 -8.93
CA ALA A 134 11.80 -5.77 -10.23
C ALA A 134 12.36 -4.78 -11.27
N GLY A 135 13.22 -3.85 -10.82
CA GLY A 135 13.81 -2.80 -11.66
C GLY A 135 12.95 -1.54 -11.86
N TRP A 136 11.75 -1.50 -11.28
CA TRP A 136 10.86 -0.33 -11.33
C TRP A 136 10.87 0.40 -10.00
N CYS A 137 11.34 1.64 -9.98
CA CYS A 137 11.38 2.46 -8.78
C CYS A 137 10.18 3.40 -8.68
N GLY A 138 9.87 3.79 -7.44
CA GLY A 138 8.95 4.87 -7.14
C GLY A 138 9.32 6.16 -7.87
N LYS A 139 8.31 6.78 -8.50
CA LYS A 139 8.48 8.07 -9.19
C LYS A 139 7.95 9.20 -8.33
N VAL A 140 8.77 10.23 -8.14
CA VAL A 140 8.42 11.44 -7.40
C VAL A 140 9.23 12.61 -7.95
N GLN A 141 8.66 13.82 -7.90
CA GLN A 141 9.28 15.03 -8.45
C GLN A 141 9.54 16.03 -7.33
N SER A 142 10.71 16.65 -7.35
CA SER A 142 11.07 17.71 -6.42
C SER A 142 10.31 18.99 -6.77
N GLY A 143 9.85 19.70 -5.74
CA GLY A 143 9.04 20.92 -5.84
C GLY A 143 7.58 20.74 -6.19
N ALA A 144 7.16 19.54 -6.58
CA ALA A 144 5.76 19.23 -6.81
C ALA A 144 4.94 19.23 -5.51
N ARG A 145 3.62 19.42 -5.66
CA ARG A 145 2.67 19.42 -4.55
C ARG A 145 1.96 18.08 -4.45
N TYR A 146 1.96 17.52 -3.25
CA TYR A 146 1.41 16.20 -2.96
C TYR A 146 0.52 16.20 -1.72
N LEU A 147 -0.35 15.21 -1.65
CA LEU A 147 -0.89 14.65 -0.42
C LEU A 147 -0.03 13.45 -0.04
N MET A 148 0.56 13.48 1.15
CA MET A 148 1.56 12.53 1.61
C MET A 148 1.17 11.96 2.97
N PHE A 149 1.30 10.65 3.11
CA PHE A 149 1.22 9.96 4.40
C PHE A 149 2.65 9.75 4.90
N VAL A 150 3.03 10.55 5.89
CA VAL A 150 4.40 10.61 6.41
C VAL A 150 4.49 9.78 7.68
N GLU A 151 5.22 8.68 7.63
CA GLU A 151 5.51 7.83 8.78
C GLU A 151 6.32 8.63 9.82
N GLN A 152 5.97 8.49 11.09
CA GLN A 152 6.70 9.06 12.21
C GLN A 152 7.65 7.99 12.77
N GLY A 153 8.84 7.91 12.19
CA GLY A 153 9.88 6.99 12.62
C GLY A 153 10.62 7.46 13.89
N THR A 154 11.41 6.56 14.47
CA THR A 154 12.25 6.87 15.65
C THR A 154 13.38 7.85 15.32
N ALA A 155 13.90 7.81 14.09
CA ALA A 155 14.93 8.71 13.58
C ALA A 155 14.36 9.99 12.95
N GLY A 156 13.04 10.14 12.88
CA GLY A 156 12.36 11.28 12.28
C GLY A 156 11.28 10.89 11.25
N PRO A 157 10.70 11.89 10.57
CA PRO A 157 9.67 11.67 9.56
C PRO A 157 10.23 10.93 8.34
N VAL A 158 9.51 9.92 7.87
CA VAL A 158 9.87 9.13 6.69
C VAL A 158 8.72 9.16 5.69
N LEU A 159 9.06 9.47 4.44
CA LEU A 159 8.13 9.41 3.31
C LEU A 159 8.60 8.31 2.37
N ARG A 160 7.82 7.23 2.26
CA ARG A 160 8.13 6.10 1.38
C ARG A 160 7.41 6.23 0.05
N VAL A 161 8.13 6.01 -1.04
CA VAL A 161 7.61 6.07 -2.41
C VAL A 161 7.89 4.76 -3.10
N THR A 162 6.83 4.05 -3.45
CA THR A 162 6.87 2.77 -4.15
C THR A 162 6.56 2.96 -5.63
N PRO A 163 6.89 2.00 -6.51
CA PRO A 163 6.59 2.09 -7.94
C PRO A 163 5.10 2.28 -8.26
N CYS A 164 4.19 1.83 -7.39
CA CYS A 164 2.75 1.99 -7.56
C CYS A 164 2.14 3.20 -6.83
N GLY A 165 2.91 3.92 -6.02
CA GLY A 165 2.45 5.17 -5.39
C GLY A 165 1.40 4.96 -4.29
N ASP A 166 1.78 4.27 -3.21
CA ASP A 166 0.80 3.84 -2.20
C ASP A 166 0.47 4.92 -1.14
N PHE A 167 1.42 5.80 -0.83
CA PHE A 167 1.29 6.78 0.27
C PHE A 167 1.61 8.22 -0.14
N ILE A 168 1.75 8.46 -1.45
CA ILE A 168 2.00 9.78 -2.03
C ILE A 168 1.13 9.94 -3.26
N PHE A 169 0.38 11.04 -3.31
CA PHE A 169 -0.56 11.34 -4.39
C PHE A 169 -0.37 12.78 -4.84
N PRO A 170 -0.43 13.08 -6.14
CA PRO A 170 -0.54 14.47 -6.60
C PRO A 170 -1.67 15.20 -5.85
N ASP A 171 -1.42 16.43 -5.38
CA ASP A 171 -2.44 17.20 -4.65
C ASP A 171 -3.63 17.50 -5.59
N GLY A 172 -4.82 17.02 -5.22
CA GLY A 172 -6.03 17.16 -6.01
C GLY A 172 -7.29 17.14 -5.15
N SER A 173 -8.38 17.75 -5.63
CA SER A 173 -9.63 17.83 -4.86
C SER A 173 -10.23 16.46 -4.55
N ALA A 174 -10.10 15.48 -5.46
CA ALA A 174 -10.60 14.11 -5.26
C ALA A 174 -9.91 13.41 -4.09
N VAL A 175 -8.58 13.27 -4.12
CA VAL A 175 -7.81 12.60 -3.06
C VAL A 175 -7.97 13.30 -1.70
N ARG A 176 -8.02 14.64 -1.69
CA ARG A 176 -8.27 15.40 -0.45
C ARG A 176 -9.65 15.10 0.13
N ARG A 177 -10.69 15.02 -0.70
CA ARG A 177 -12.05 14.69 -0.25
C ARG A 177 -12.09 13.29 0.35
N GLN A 178 -11.57 12.28 -0.36
CA GLN A 178 -11.50 10.90 0.13
C GLN A 178 -10.84 10.82 1.51
N VAL A 179 -9.66 11.44 1.67
CA VAL A 179 -8.93 11.47 2.95
C VAL A 179 -9.72 12.19 4.05
N LEU A 180 -10.35 13.33 3.74
CA LEU A 180 -11.14 14.08 4.72
C LEU A 180 -12.42 13.36 5.12
N ASP A 181 -13.09 12.68 4.19
CA ASP A 181 -14.30 11.92 4.45
C ASP A 181 -14.00 10.70 5.33
N CYS A 182 -12.86 10.03 5.07
CA CYS A 182 -12.32 9.00 5.95
C CYS A 182 -11.98 9.55 7.33
N HIS A 183 -11.27 10.68 7.41
CA HIS A 183 -10.87 11.29 8.68
C HIS A 183 -12.06 11.68 9.57
N ARG A 184 -13.18 12.05 8.94
CA ARG A 184 -14.42 12.44 9.63
C ARG A 184 -15.35 11.26 9.92
N GLY A 185 -15.05 10.06 9.41
CA GLY A 185 -15.86 8.86 9.59
C GLY A 185 -17.21 8.87 8.86
N VAL A 186 -17.35 9.65 7.78
CA VAL A 186 -18.65 9.83 7.09
C VAL A 186 -18.78 9.01 5.81
N ASN A 187 -17.68 8.82 5.07
CA ASN A 187 -17.70 8.05 3.82
C ASN A 187 -16.29 7.53 3.45
N CYS A 188 -15.81 6.53 4.19
CA CYS A 188 -14.51 5.91 3.92
C CYS A 188 -14.67 4.62 3.11
N GLN A 189 -14.94 4.75 1.81
CA GLN A 189 -15.08 3.62 0.92
C GLN A 189 -13.87 3.56 -0.04
N PRO A 190 -13.12 2.45 -0.05
CA PRO A 190 -12.18 2.20 -1.13
C PRO A 190 -12.97 1.99 -2.43
N GLU A 191 -12.37 2.39 -3.56
CA GLU A 191 -13.01 2.43 -4.88
C GLU A 191 -12.16 1.65 -5.89
#